data_AF-A0A918ZG26-F1
#
_entry.id   AF-A0A918ZG26-F1
#
_cell.length_a   1.000
_cell.length_b   1.000
_cell.length_c   1.000
_cell.angle_alpha   90.00
_cell.angle_beta   90.00
_cell.angle_gamma   90.00
#
_symmetry.space_group_name_H-M   'P 1'
#
loop_
_entity.id
_entity.type
_entity.pdbx_description
1 polymer ?
#
loop_
_entity_poly.entity_id
_entity_poly.type
_entity_poly.pdbx_seq_one_letter_code
_entity_poly.pdbx_strand_id
1 'polypeptide(L)'
;MTDPVTIPDTKADPGVLVLEFRHAHRLIDPSEEGVQTWRVEIVAGGKTVGSLRATRGLYWKADNLRERMADEQAFLSLVAEQLLDHDGKFLPDFEEFVDMASSVLVVDELDIASPWNDPWIVAGLASSVIDRLTDNQFAVVFPHAASPCTGAALLAEAATLLSAKPFSDELLIIDTALAAPEEAAHRVQERLRTRARYGGADPFSDDWDEDEEGGEEDGGILTARTRIVLLLALQDLSDQAWEEAAALGDEPLPRGAGGLFGALPPVTLRQDATWRRHMARTFDDLAADLSSEAEFEPRCTGEEMALHLGIARARHLTHNQPRRVRDSVENLPEHRRDFDWEACSDLLFQDHDVLMLFDNSLDGIEDGDSQVSQALGVINLAAQDWFDAFDPEQARDPARGFRHE
;
A
#
# COMPACT_ATOMS: atom_id res chain seq x y z
N MET A 1 -1.90 49.93 -12.55
CA MET A 1 -1.79 48.58 -13.14
C MET A 1 -1.26 47.70 -12.04
N THR A 2 -2.17 47.02 -11.35
CA THR A 2 -1.83 45.97 -10.38
C THR A 2 -1.65 44.70 -11.18
N ASP A 3 -0.43 44.13 -11.12
CA ASP A 3 -0.14 42.84 -11.71
C ASP A 3 -1.09 41.77 -11.15
N PRO A 4 -1.55 40.82 -11.98
CA PRO A 4 -2.36 39.72 -11.49
C PRO A 4 -1.48 38.85 -10.59
N VAL A 5 -1.91 38.68 -9.35
CA VAL A 5 -1.38 37.66 -8.45
C VAL A 5 -1.61 36.32 -9.14
N THR A 6 -0.54 35.71 -9.65
CA THR A 6 -0.54 34.32 -10.09
C THR A 6 -0.81 33.47 -8.85
N ILE A 7 -2.04 33.01 -8.70
CA ILE A 7 -2.39 32.00 -7.68
C ILE A 7 -1.59 30.75 -8.09
N PRO A 8 -0.73 30.19 -7.22
CA PRO A 8 -0.03 28.95 -7.54
C PRO A 8 -1.06 27.87 -7.89
N ASP A 9 -0.79 27.13 -8.95
CA ASP A 9 -1.60 26.00 -9.39
C ASP A 9 -1.80 25.06 -8.19
N THR A 10 -2.98 25.09 -7.58
CA THR A 10 -3.34 24.18 -6.49
C THR A 10 -3.28 22.76 -7.06
N LYS A 11 -2.14 22.08 -6.84
CA LYS A 11 -1.93 20.68 -7.21
C LYS A 11 -3.10 19.85 -6.66
N ALA A 12 -3.76 19.11 -7.55
CA ALA A 12 -4.93 18.29 -7.20
C ALA A 12 -4.56 17.26 -6.12
N ASP A 13 -5.34 17.17 -5.05
CA ASP A 13 -5.21 16.11 -4.04
C ASP A 13 -6.01 14.87 -4.50
N PRO A 14 -5.37 13.77 -4.93
CA PRO A 14 -6.09 12.58 -5.36
C PRO A 14 -6.91 11.92 -4.22
N GLY A 15 -6.62 12.24 -2.95
CA GLY A 15 -7.34 11.70 -1.78
C GLY A 15 -8.81 12.13 -1.70
N VAL A 16 -9.23 13.18 -2.41
CA VAL A 16 -10.63 13.63 -2.44
C VAL A 16 -11.47 13.03 -3.56
N LEU A 17 -10.87 12.18 -4.41
CA LEU A 17 -11.57 11.55 -5.52
C LEU A 17 -12.41 10.36 -5.06
N VAL A 18 -13.64 10.31 -5.60
CA VAL A 18 -14.60 9.24 -5.38
C VAL A 18 -15.07 8.72 -6.74
N LEU A 19 -15.19 7.40 -6.86
CA LEU A 19 -15.72 6.74 -8.04
C LEU A 19 -17.14 6.25 -7.80
N GLU A 20 -18.09 6.71 -8.62
CA GLU A 20 -19.47 6.21 -8.62
C GLU A 20 -19.71 5.31 -9.84
N PHE A 21 -19.92 4.02 -9.59
CA PHE A 21 -20.16 3.03 -10.64
C PHE A 21 -21.66 2.98 -10.99
N ARG A 22 -22.01 3.38 -12.22
CA ARG A 22 -23.39 3.31 -12.72
C ARG A 22 -23.50 2.27 -13.82
N HIS A 23 -24.39 1.30 -13.59
CA HIS A 23 -24.76 0.27 -14.55
C HIS A 23 -26.28 0.13 -14.55
N ALA A 24 -26.88 0.31 -15.72
CA ALA A 24 -28.29 0.04 -15.94
C ALA A 24 -28.40 -1.31 -16.63
N HIS A 25 -29.07 -2.26 -15.99
CA HIS A 25 -29.32 -3.58 -16.55
C HIS A 25 -30.81 -3.86 -16.57
N ARG A 26 -31.30 -4.39 -17.70
CA ARG A 26 -32.66 -4.89 -17.82
C ARG A 26 -32.67 -6.37 -17.45
N LEU A 27 -33.40 -6.69 -16.38
CA LEU A 27 -33.49 -8.05 -15.81
C LEU A 27 -33.92 -9.15 -16.81
N ILE A 28 -34.57 -8.78 -17.92
CA ILE A 28 -35.11 -9.71 -18.91
C ILE A 28 -34.90 -9.10 -20.31
N ASP A 29 -33.65 -8.77 -20.63
CA ASP A 29 -33.28 -8.41 -22.00
C ASP A 29 -32.14 -9.33 -22.48
N PRO A 30 -32.45 -10.41 -23.23
CA PRO A 30 -31.44 -11.35 -23.73
C PRO A 30 -30.40 -10.71 -24.64
N SER A 31 -30.62 -9.47 -25.12
CA SER A 31 -29.59 -8.75 -25.86
C SER A 31 -28.50 -8.14 -24.99
N GLU A 32 -28.74 -7.98 -23.69
CA GLU A 32 -27.75 -7.50 -22.70
C GLU A 32 -26.99 -8.65 -22.02
N GLU A 33 -27.24 -9.91 -22.42
CA GLU A 33 -26.48 -11.05 -21.90
C GLU A 33 -25.07 -11.10 -22.49
N GLY A 34 -24.07 -11.13 -21.61
CA GLY A 34 -22.67 -11.29 -21.96
C GLY A 34 -21.92 -9.99 -22.28
N VAL A 35 -22.59 -8.85 -22.44
CA VAL A 35 -21.94 -7.53 -22.53
C VAL A 35 -22.52 -6.59 -21.49
N GLN A 36 -21.68 -5.96 -20.67
CA GLN A 36 -22.09 -5.06 -19.58
C GLN A 36 -21.31 -3.75 -19.64
N THR A 37 -22.03 -2.65 -19.91
CA THR A 37 -21.42 -1.32 -20.06
C THR A 37 -21.61 -0.48 -18.80
N TRP A 38 -20.51 -0.08 -18.19
CA TRP A 38 -20.45 0.75 -16.99
C TRP A 38 -20.06 2.18 -17.36
N ARG A 39 -20.78 3.15 -16.77
CA ARG A 39 -20.32 4.54 -16.71
C ARG A 39 -19.88 4.83 -15.28
N VAL A 40 -18.60 5.12 -15.12
CA VAL A 40 -17.98 5.45 -13.85
C VAL A 40 -17.88 6.97 -13.77
N GLU A 41 -18.62 7.60 -12.87
CA GLU A 41 -18.51 9.04 -12.63
C GLU A 41 -17.37 9.30 -11.63
N ILE A 42 -16.53 10.28 -11.96
CA ILE A 42 -15.38 10.69 -11.15
C ILE A 42 -15.81 11.96 -10.41
N VAL A 43 -15.83 11.91 -9.08
CA VAL A 43 -16.36 12.97 -8.22
C VAL A 43 -15.26 13.50 -7.31
N ALA A 44 -15.10 14.82 -7.25
CA ALA A 44 -14.21 15.50 -6.30
C ALA A 44 -15.01 16.54 -5.50
N GLY A 45 -14.96 16.46 -4.16
CA GLY A 45 -15.70 17.41 -3.30
C GLY A 45 -17.20 17.48 -3.61
N GLY A 46 -17.81 16.35 -3.99
CA GLY A 46 -19.23 16.25 -4.35
C GLY A 46 -19.61 16.79 -5.73
N LYS A 47 -18.65 17.14 -6.59
CA LYS A 47 -18.88 17.56 -7.97
C LYS A 47 -18.27 16.56 -8.95
N THR A 48 -18.99 16.24 -10.01
CA THR A 48 -18.46 15.42 -11.11
C THR A 48 -17.34 16.20 -11.82
N VAL A 49 -16.15 15.62 -11.87
CA VAL A 49 -14.95 16.17 -12.53
C VAL A 49 -14.55 15.37 -13.77
N GLY A 50 -15.21 14.24 -14.01
CA GLY A 50 -14.99 13.42 -15.18
C GLY A 50 -15.89 12.20 -15.22
N SER A 51 -15.73 11.40 -16.27
CA SER A 51 -16.33 10.08 -16.40
C SER A 51 -15.42 9.13 -17.17
N LEU A 52 -15.53 7.85 -16.87
CA LEU A 52 -14.85 6.77 -17.55
C LEU A 52 -15.87 5.70 -17.97
N ARG A 53 -15.80 5.24 -19.22
CA ARG A 53 -16.55 4.06 -19.66
C ARG A 53 -15.70 2.80 -19.50
N ALA A 54 -16.36 1.74 -19.05
CA ALA A 54 -15.78 0.40 -19.01
C ALA A 54 -16.82 -0.65 -19.47
N THR A 55 -16.48 -1.50 -20.42
CA THR A 55 -17.38 -2.52 -20.98
C THR A 55 -16.81 -3.91 -20.77
N ARG A 56 -17.56 -4.78 -20.07
CA ARG A 56 -17.20 -6.18 -19.87
C ARG A 56 -17.80 -7.05 -20.98
N GLY A 57 -16.97 -7.83 -21.65
CA GLY A 57 -17.37 -8.92 -22.52
C GLY A 57 -17.13 -10.27 -21.83
N LEU A 58 -18.20 -10.99 -21.52
CA LEU A 58 -18.19 -12.28 -20.83
C LEU A 58 -18.40 -13.40 -21.85
N TYR A 59 -17.31 -13.99 -22.34
CA TYR A 59 -17.33 -14.99 -23.40
C TYR A 59 -18.29 -16.15 -23.11
N TRP A 60 -18.31 -16.66 -21.89
CA TRP A 60 -19.16 -17.80 -21.48
C TRP A 60 -20.66 -17.47 -21.37
N LYS A 61 -21.05 -16.20 -21.41
CA LYS A 61 -22.46 -15.75 -21.36
C LYS A 61 -23.02 -15.30 -22.70
N ALA A 62 -22.19 -15.16 -23.73
CA ALA A 62 -22.62 -14.72 -25.05
C ALA A 62 -22.45 -15.85 -26.07
N ASP A 63 -23.52 -16.17 -26.81
CA ASP A 63 -23.44 -17.13 -27.91
C ASP A 63 -22.49 -16.67 -29.03
N ASN A 64 -22.43 -15.35 -29.27
CA ASN A 64 -21.47 -14.71 -30.18
C ASN A 64 -21.02 -13.37 -29.60
N LEU A 65 -19.93 -13.37 -28.82
CA LEU A 65 -19.43 -12.17 -28.15
C LEU A 65 -19.03 -11.06 -29.16
N ARG A 66 -18.55 -11.43 -30.35
CA ARG A 66 -18.13 -10.46 -31.37
C ARG A 66 -19.29 -9.63 -31.86
N GLU A 67 -20.40 -10.29 -32.24
CA GLU A 67 -21.60 -9.58 -32.70
C GLU A 67 -22.15 -8.66 -31.61
N ARG A 68 -22.13 -9.12 -30.35
CA ARG A 68 -22.58 -8.32 -29.19
C ARG A 68 -21.72 -7.08 -28.95
N MET A 69 -20.40 -7.20 -29.11
CA MET A 69 -19.47 -6.08 -28.93
C MET A 69 -19.43 -5.12 -30.14
N ALA A 70 -19.82 -5.59 -31.34
CA ALA A 70 -19.81 -4.79 -32.57
C ALA A 70 -20.99 -3.80 -32.68
N ASP A 71 -22.10 -4.05 -31.99
CA ASP A 71 -23.30 -3.19 -32.07
C ASP A 71 -23.17 -1.87 -31.26
N GLU A 72 -22.21 -1.77 -30.35
CA GLU A 72 -22.08 -0.66 -29.41
C GLU A 72 -20.74 0.09 -29.56
N GLN A 73 -20.73 1.15 -30.38
CA GLN A 73 -19.64 2.14 -30.50
C GLN A 73 -18.35 1.68 -31.22
N ALA A 74 -17.63 2.67 -31.79
CA ALA A 74 -16.56 2.43 -32.74
C ALA A 74 -15.32 1.69 -32.17
N PHE A 75 -14.94 1.96 -30.91
CA PHE A 75 -13.76 1.32 -30.31
C PHE A 75 -14.05 -0.11 -29.86
N LEU A 76 -15.22 -0.38 -29.28
CA LEU A 76 -15.60 -1.73 -28.87
C LEU A 76 -15.69 -2.68 -30.07
N SER A 77 -16.22 -2.19 -31.20
CA SER A 77 -16.23 -2.93 -32.47
C SER A 77 -14.82 -3.25 -32.96
N LEU A 78 -13.88 -2.31 -32.83
CA LEU A 78 -12.48 -2.54 -33.19
C LEU A 78 -11.84 -3.63 -32.33
N VAL A 79 -12.06 -3.58 -31.01
CA VAL A 79 -11.60 -4.62 -30.08
C VAL A 79 -12.19 -5.97 -30.46
N ALA A 80 -13.49 -6.03 -30.75
CA ALA A 80 -14.15 -7.26 -31.15
C ALA A 80 -13.54 -7.86 -32.44
N GLU A 81 -13.21 -7.03 -33.43
CA GLU A 81 -12.58 -7.48 -34.68
C GLU A 81 -11.16 -8.00 -34.50
N GLN A 82 -10.39 -7.43 -33.58
CA GLN A 82 -8.99 -7.82 -33.34
C GLN A 82 -8.85 -9.01 -32.40
N LEU A 83 -9.82 -9.22 -31.50
CA LEU A 83 -9.75 -10.29 -30.50
C LEU A 83 -10.57 -11.52 -30.87
N LEU A 84 -11.61 -11.38 -31.70
CA LEU A 84 -12.60 -12.44 -31.92
C LEU A 84 -12.79 -12.80 -33.41
N ASP A 85 -12.98 -14.10 -33.68
CA ASP A 85 -13.35 -14.63 -34.98
C ASP A 85 -14.84 -14.38 -35.30
N HIS A 86 -15.32 -14.81 -36.48
CA HIS A 86 -16.71 -14.60 -36.89
C HIS A 86 -17.74 -15.36 -36.04
N ASP A 87 -17.31 -16.41 -35.34
CA ASP A 87 -18.14 -17.21 -34.43
C ASP A 87 -18.08 -16.67 -32.99
N GLY A 88 -17.36 -15.58 -32.73
CA GLY A 88 -17.24 -14.94 -31.43
C GLY A 88 -16.23 -15.62 -30.50
N LYS A 89 -15.32 -16.45 -31.02
CA LYS A 89 -14.24 -17.07 -30.26
C LYS A 89 -12.96 -16.25 -30.33
N PHE A 90 -12.12 -16.37 -29.31
CA PHE A 90 -10.83 -15.71 -29.31
C PHE A 90 -9.94 -16.16 -30.47
N LEU A 91 -9.27 -15.20 -31.12
CA LEU A 91 -8.32 -15.47 -32.18
C LEU A 91 -7.03 -16.07 -31.60
N PRO A 92 -6.35 -16.98 -32.34
CA PRO A 92 -5.13 -17.63 -31.87
C PRO A 92 -4.03 -16.64 -31.43
N ASP A 93 -3.86 -15.54 -32.17
CA ASP A 93 -2.86 -14.52 -31.84
C ASP A 93 -3.14 -13.84 -30.49
N PHE A 94 -4.41 -13.69 -30.12
CA PHE A 94 -4.80 -13.19 -28.80
C PHE A 94 -4.61 -14.24 -27.72
N GLU A 95 -5.01 -15.50 -27.97
CA GLU A 95 -4.80 -16.61 -27.03
C GLU A 95 -3.31 -16.89 -26.76
N GLU A 96 -2.40 -16.59 -27.71
CA GLU A 96 -0.95 -16.66 -27.48
C GLU A 96 -0.44 -15.47 -26.64
N PHE A 97 -1.14 -14.34 -26.65
CA PHE A 97 -0.75 -13.13 -25.95
C PHE A 97 -1.14 -13.13 -24.46
N VAL A 98 -2.25 -13.77 -24.10
CA VAL A 98 -2.79 -13.83 -22.73
C VAL A 98 -2.81 -15.27 -22.20
N ASP A 99 -2.48 -15.49 -20.92
CA ASP A 99 -2.35 -16.84 -20.36
C ASP A 99 -3.70 -17.51 -20.10
N MET A 100 -4.65 -16.81 -19.46
CA MET A 100 -5.89 -17.41 -18.95
C MET A 100 -7.14 -16.54 -19.11
N ALA A 101 -7.12 -15.54 -19.98
CA ALA A 101 -8.27 -14.65 -20.13
C ALA A 101 -9.49 -15.41 -20.69
N SER A 102 -10.58 -15.44 -19.93
CA SER A 102 -11.88 -15.98 -20.35
C SER A 102 -12.91 -14.89 -20.60
N SER A 103 -12.54 -13.63 -20.39
CA SER A 103 -13.39 -12.46 -20.52
C SER A 103 -12.52 -11.24 -20.83
N VAL A 104 -13.15 -10.19 -21.37
CA VAL A 104 -12.49 -8.93 -21.70
C VAL A 104 -13.11 -7.78 -20.92
N LEU A 105 -12.29 -6.82 -20.50
CA LEU A 105 -12.74 -5.53 -19.99
C LEU A 105 -12.16 -4.45 -20.89
N VAL A 106 -13.00 -3.69 -21.58
CA VAL A 106 -12.58 -2.59 -22.45
C VAL A 106 -12.75 -1.27 -21.71
N VAL A 107 -11.67 -0.48 -21.62
CA VAL A 107 -11.65 0.84 -20.96
C VAL A 107 -11.23 1.89 -21.98
N ASP A 108 -12.15 2.74 -22.43
CA ASP A 108 -11.94 3.46 -23.70
C ASP A 108 -12.40 4.93 -23.75
N GLU A 109 -13.50 5.31 -23.10
CA GLU A 109 -13.96 6.70 -23.08
C GLU A 109 -13.68 7.37 -21.74
N LEU A 110 -12.60 8.15 -21.70
CA LEU A 110 -12.24 9.03 -20.60
C LEU A 110 -12.54 10.49 -20.94
N ASP A 111 -13.35 11.12 -20.10
CA ASP A 111 -13.48 12.58 -20.02
C ASP A 111 -13.06 13.00 -18.61
N ILE A 112 -12.05 13.84 -18.47
CA ILE A 112 -11.56 14.28 -17.16
C ILE A 112 -11.01 15.69 -17.24
N ALA A 113 -11.50 16.56 -16.35
CA ALA A 113 -11.12 17.95 -16.31
C ALA A 113 -9.78 18.16 -15.58
N SER A 114 -9.05 19.20 -15.98
CA SER A 114 -7.94 19.73 -15.17
C SER A 114 -8.45 20.17 -13.79
N PRO A 115 -7.66 19.97 -12.71
CA PRO A 115 -6.28 19.46 -12.67
C PRO A 115 -6.16 17.92 -12.56
N TRP A 116 -7.24 17.17 -12.79
CA TRP A 116 -7.28 15.72 -12.59
C TRP A 116 -6.80 14.90 -13.80
N ASN A 117 -6.54 15.57 -14.94
CA ASN A 117 -6.09 14.97 -16.19
C ASN A 117 -4.59 14.60 -16.19
N ASP A 118 -4.14 13.98 -15.11
CA ASP A 118 -2.76 13.53 -14.87
C ASP A 118 -2.67 12.01 -15.08
N PRO A 119 -1.65 11.50 -15.82
CA PRO A 119 -1.54 10.07 -16.12
C PRO A 119 -1.50 9.14 -14.89
N TRP A 120 -0.90 9.57 -13.78
CA TRP A 120 -0.88 8.78 -12.54
C TRP A 120 -2.25 8.74 -11.87
N ILE A 121 -2.97 9.86 -11.89
CA ILE A 121 -4.35 9.91 -11.40
C ILE A 121 -5.22 8.97 -12.25
N VAL A 122 -5.14 9.07 -13.58
CA VAL A 122 -5.89 8.21 -14.50
C VAL A 122 -5.51 6.73 -14.31
N ALA A 123 -4.24 6.40 -14.07
CA ALA A 123 -3.81 5.04 -13.75
C ALA A 123 -4.44 4.53 -12.43
N GLY A 124 -4.52 5.37 -11.40
CA GLY A 124 -5.19 5.00 -10.15
C GLY A 124 -6.70 4.79 -10.33
N LEU A 125 -7.35 5.62 -11.16
CA LEU A 125 -8.76 5.46 -11.52
C LEU A 125 -8.98 4.16 -12.31
N ALA A 126 -8.17 3.90 -13.33
CA ALA A 126 -8.25 2.69 -14.14
C ALA A 126 -7.98 1.43 -13.29
N SER A 127 -6.97 1.44 -12.42
CA SER A 127 -6.69 0.35 -11.47
C SER A 127 -7.90 0.06 -10.57
N SER A 128 -8.54 1.11 -10.04
CA SER A 128 -9.75 0.94 -9.20
C SER A 128 -10.94 0.37 -10.00
N VAL A 129 -11.06 0.70 -11.28
CA VAL A 129 -12.07 0.14 -12.17
C VAL A 129 -11.79 -1.33 -12.48
N ILE A 130 -10.53 -1.69 -12.75
CA ILE A 130 -10.11 -3.07 -12.96
C ILE A 130 -10.43 -3.90 -11.72
N ASP A 131 -9.91 -3.52 -10.56
CA ASP A 131 -10.11 -4.22 -9.29
C ASP A 131 -11.61 -4.45 -8.97
N ARG A 132 -12.47 -3.50 -9.34
CA ARG A 132 -13.90 -3.58 -9.09
C ARG A 132 -14.66 -4.44 -10.10
N LEU A 133 -14.22 -4.47 -11.36
CA LEU A 133 -14.98 -5.06 -12.47
C LEU A 133 -14.38 -6.37 -13.01
N THR A 134 -13.17 -6.74 -12.59
CA THR A 134 -12.49 -7.97 -13.02
C THR A 134 -12.20 -8.91 -11.86
N ASP A 135 -11.78 -10.12 -12.21
CA ASP A 135 -11.06 -11.08 -11.38
C ASP A 135 -9.80 -11.53 -12.15
N ASN A 136 -9.19 -12.65 -11.77
CA ASN A 136 -7.90 -13.10 -12.34
C ASN A 136 -8.01 -13.70 -13.77
N GLN A 137 -9.17 -13.62 -14.44
CA GLN A 137 -9.38 -14.22 -15.77
C GLN A 137 -9.81 -13.20 -16.83
N PHE A 138 -9.37 -11.95 -16.71
CA PHE A 138 -9.67 -10.88 -17.67
C PHE A 138 -8.45 -10.45 -18.48
N ALA A 139 -8.68 -10.15 -19.75
CA ALA A 139 -7.82 -9.25 -20.51
C ALA A 139 -8.42 -7.84 -20.46
N VAL A 140 -7.70 -6.89 -19.90
CA VAL A 140 -8.12 -5.48 -19.87
C VAL A 140 -7.52 -4.78 -21.07
N VAL A 141 -8.37 -4.18 -21.90
CA VAL A 141 -8.03 -3.57 -23.18
C VAL A 141 -8.18 -2.05 -23.08
N PHE A 142 -7.12 -1.34 -23.47
CA PHE A 142 -7.06 0.11 -23.54
C PHE A 142 -6.76 0.58 -24.97
N PRO A 143 -7.18 1.79 -25.36
CA PRO A 143 -6.73 2.39 -26.60
C PRO A 143 -5.23 2.66 -26.56
N HIS A 144 -4.55 2.43 -27.68
CA HIS A 144 -3.19 2.89 -27.90
C HIS A 144 -3.21 4.31 -28.51
N ALA A 145 -2.11 5.06 -28.33
CA ALA A 145 -2.02 6.51 -28.51
C ALA A 145 -2.23 7.02 -29.97
N ALA A 146 -2.52 6.14 -30.93
CA ALA A 146 -2.86 6.51 -32.30
C ALA A 146 -4.22 7.24 -32.42
N SER A 147 -5.05 7.26 -31.37
CA SER A 147 -6.35 7.95 -31.37
C SER A 147 -6.22 9.43 -30.96
N PRO A 148 -6.66 10.40 -31.79
CA PRO A 148 -6.42 11.83 -31.59
C PRO A 148 -7.22 12.50 -30.46
N CYS A 149 -7.98 11.75 -29.66
CA CYS A 149 -8.71 12.31 -28.52
C CYS A 149 -7.83 12.32 -27.25
N THR A 150 -7.83 13.44 -26.53
CA THR A 150 -7.02 13.64 -25.31
C THR A 150 -7.24 12.55 -24.26
N GLY A 151 -8.45 12.02 -24.14
CA GLY A 151 -8.78 10.91 -23.24
C GLY A 151 -8.09 9.59 -23.58
N ALA A 152 -8.01 9.22 -24.87
CA ALA A 152 -7.36 7.97 -25.28
C ALA A 152 -5.84 8.02 -25.08
N ALA A 153 -5.20 9.17 -25.31
CA ALA A 153 -3.78 9.35 -25.03
C ALA A 153 -3.48 9.20 -23.53
N LEU A 154 -4.30 9.82 -22.66
CA LEU A 154 -4.18 9.67 -21.21
C LEU A 154 -4.41 8.22 -20.74
N LEU A 155 -5.40 7.52 -21.33
CA LEU A 155 -5.63 6.10 -21.05
C LEU A 155 -4.46 5.23 -21.50
N ALA A 156 -3.82 5.54 -22.63
CA ALA A 156 -2.65 4.79 -23.12
C ALA A 156 -1.44 4.95 -22.18
N GLU A 157 -1.19 6.18 -21.70
CA GLU A 157 -0.14 6.43 -20.71
C GLU A 157 -0.45 5.74 -19.37
N ALA A 158 -1.69 5.84 -18.89
CA ALA A 158 -2.14 5.18 -17.68
C ALA A 158 -2.02 3.63 -17.77
N ALA A 159 -2.38 3.05 -18.92
CA ALA A 159 -2.24 1.62 -19.17
C ALA A 159 -0.76 1.20 -19.12
N THR A 160 0.15 2.02 -19.67
CA THR A 160 1.60 1.78 -19.58
C THR A 160 2.09 1.80 -18.13
N LEU A 161 1.62 2.75 -17.31
CA LEU A 161 1.94 2.78 -15.87
C LEU A 161 1.45 1.51 -15.15
N LEU A 162 0.34 0.94 -15.59
CA LEU A 162 -0.22 -0.34 -15.13
C LEU A 162 0.38 -1.57 -15.81
N SER A 163 1.51 -1.41 -16.53
CA SER A 163 2.23 -2.49 -17.21
C SER A 163 1.44 -3.21 -18.33
N ALA A 164 0.53 -2.49 -18.98
CA ALA A 164 -0.08 -2.97 -20.23
C ALA A 164 0.97 -3.13 -21.33
N LYS A 165 0.80 -4.15 -22.17
CA LYS A 165 1.66 -4.44 -23.31
C LYS A 165 0.95 -4.11 -24.62
N PRO A 166 1.67 -3.63 -25.65
CA PRO A 166 1.09 -3.45 -26.97
C PRO A 166 0.73 -4.81 -27.57
N PHE A 167 -0.55 -4.97 -27.90
CA PHE A 167 -1.05 -6.11 -28.68
C PHE A 167 -1.07 -5.77 -30.17
N SER A 168 -1.47 -4.55 -30.50
CA SER A 168 -1.46 -4.00 -31.86
C SER A 168 -1.14 -2.50 -31.84
N ASP A 169 -1.11 -1.86 -33.01
CA ASP A 169 -0.94 -0.40 -33.14
C ASP A 169 -2.08 0.39 -32.46
N GLU A 170 -3.21 -0.27 -32.17
CA GLU A 170 -4.42 0.35 -31.64
C GLU A 170 -4.78 -0.12 -30.22
N LEU A 171 -4.24 -1.26 -29.76
CA LEU A 171 -4.64 -1.88 -28.49
C LEU A 171 -3.45 -2.12 -27.55
N LEU A 172 -3.63 -1.69 -26.30
CA LEU A 172 -2.82 -2.08 -25.16
C LEU A 172 -3.61 -3.08 -24.31
N ILE A 173 -2.96 -4.15 -23.84
CA ILE A 173 -3.61 -5.22 -23.08
C ILE A 173 -2.87 -5.48 -21.77
N ILE A 174 -3.64 -5.58 -20.68
CA ILE A 174 -3.22 -6.12 -19.39
C ILE A 174 -3.83 -7.51 -19.24
N ASP A 175 -2.99 -8.51 -19.00
CA ASP A 175 -3.46 -9.83 -18.58
C ASP A 175 -3.49 -9.91 -17.05
N THR A 176 -4.69 -9.98 -16.47
CA THR A 176 -4.87 -10.03 -15.01
C THR A 176 -4.41 -11.33 -14.37
N ALA A 177 -4.10 -12.36 -15.17
CA ALA A 177 -3.55 -13.61 -14.63
C ALA A 177 -2.08 -13.48 -14.18
N LEU A 178 -1.39 -12.40 -14.61
CA LEU A 178 0.01 -12.14 -14.28
C LEU A 178 0.15 -11.30 -13.01
N ALA A 179 1.29 -11.44 -12.32
CA ALA A 179 1.60 -10.64 -11.13
C ALA A 179 2.03 -9.19 -11.46
N ALA A 180 2.63 -8.96 -12.63
CA ALA A 180 3.18 -7.65 -13.00
C ALA A 180 2.15 -6.49 -12.95
N PRO A 181 0.89 -6.66 -13.38
CA PRO A 181 -0.14 -5.64 -13.23
C PRO A 181 -0.52 -5.35 -11.77
N GLU A 182 -0.50 -6.34 -10.87
CA GLU A 182 -0.76 -6.15 -9.44
C GLU A 182 0.34 -5.32 -8.79
N GLU A 183 1.60 -5.64 -9.08
CA GLU A 183 2.75 -4.84 -8.64
C GLU A 183 2.69 -3.41 -9.19
N ALA A 184 2.29 -3.25 -10.45
CA ALA A 184 2.14 -1.94 -11.08
C ALA A 184 1.02 -1.11 -10.45
N ALA A 185 -0.14 -1.73 -10.17
CA ALA A 185 -1.23 -1.10 -9.45
C ALA A 185 -0.79 -0.66 -8.05
N HIS A 186 -0.04 -1.49 -7.33
CA HIS A 186 0.51 -1.14 -6.02
C HIS A 186 1.45 0.08 -6.10
N ARG A 187 2.38 0.11 -7.06
CA ARG A 187 3.27 1.27 -7.29
C ARG A 187 2.49 2.55 -7.59
N VAL A 188 1.44 2.48 -8.41
CA VAL A 188 0.57 3.62 -8.72
C VAL A 188 -0.15 4.12 -7.47
N GLN A 189 -0.71 3.21 -6.67
CA GLN A 189 -1.40 3.56 -5.43
C GLN A 189 -0.46 4.22 -4.42
N GLU A 190 0.74 3.67 -4.23
CA GLU A 190 1.76 4.27 -3.36
C GLU A 190 2.15 5.67 -3.85
N ARG A 191 2.42 5.84 -5.15
CA ARG A 191 2.74 7.15 -5.71
C ARG A 191 1.63 8.18 -5.46
N LEU A 192 0.37 7.79 -5.60
CA LEU A 192 -0.77 8.68 -5.34
C LEU A 192 -0.94 9.00 -3.85
N ARG A 193 -0.69 8.02 -2.96
CA ARG A 193 -0.68 8.25 -1.50
C ARG A 193 0.39 9.25 -1.12
N THR A 194 1.60 9.08 -1.62
CA THR A 194 2.71 10.03 -1.43
C THR A 194 2.33 11.41 -1.95
N ARG A 195 1.77 11.51 -3.17
CA ARG A 195 1.34 12.80 -3.73
C ARG A 195 0.26 13.49 -2.90
N ALA A 196 -0.73 12.75 -2.40
CA ALA A 196 -1.77 13.29 -1.51
C ALA A 196 -1.16 13.80 -0.19
N ARG A 197 -0.23 13.04 0.39
CA ARG A 197 0.47 13.40 1.64
C ARG A 197 1.42 14.58 1.50
N TYR A 198 2.13 14.69 0.38
CA TYR A 198 3.23 15.64 0.21
C TYR A 198 2.93 16.77 -0.79
N GLY A 199 1.67 16.93 -1.23
CA GLY A 199 1.29 17.99 -2.16
C GLY A 199 2.01 17.89 -3.51
N GLY A 200 2.39 16.69 -3.93
CA GLY A 200 3.11 16.43 -5.18
C GLY A 200 4.57 16.87 -5.21
N ALA A 201 5.24 16.98 -4.07
CA ALA A 201 6.67 16.77 -3.97
C ALA A 201 6.92 15.26 -3.72
N ASP A 202 7.92 14.68 -4.37
CA ASP A 202 8.36 13.31 -4.12
C ASP A 202 9.43 13.36 -3.04
N PRO A 203 9.17 12.96 -1.78
CA PRO A 203 10.14 13.05 -0.66
C PRO A 203 11.51 12.43 -0.95
N PHE A 204 11.56 11.56 -1.95
CA PHE A 204 12.72 10.76 -2.33
C PHE A 204 13.30 11.14 -3.69
N SER A 205 12.86 12.23 -4.31
CA SER A 205 13.56 12.78 -5.48
C SER A 205 14.82 13.53 -5.03
N ASP A 206 15.95 13.29 -5.70
CA ASP A 206 17.23 13.98 -5.49
C ASP A 206 17.14 15.53 -5.59
N ASP A 207 16.04 16.07 -6.10
CA ASP A 207 15.72 17.50 -6.26
C ASP A 207 14.94 18.11 -5.06
N TRP A 208 14.96 17.49 -3.87
CA TRP A 208 14.56 18.21 -2.64
C TRP A 208 15.61 19.26 -2.31
N ASP A 209 15.52 20.40 -3.00
CA ASP A 209 16.19 21.63 -2.59
C ASP A 209 15.70 21.98 -1.18
N GLU A 210 16.63 22.04 -0.23
CA GLU A 210 16.46 22.53 1.15
C GLU A 210 15.96 24.00 1.23
N ASP A 211 15.59 24.61 0.10
CA ASP A 211 15.36 26.05 -0.06
C ASP A 211 13.88 26.50 0.12
N GLU A 212 12.97 25.63 0.59
CA GLU A 212 11.71 26.08 1.23
C GLU A 212 11.90 26.28 2.75
N GLU A 213 13.01 26.93 3.14
CA GLU A 213 13.08 27.70 4.39
C GLU A 213 12.10 28.88 4.32
N GLY A 214 10.88 28.65 4.81
CA GLY A 214 9.80 29.64 4.72
C GLY A 214 8.67 29.49 5.72
N GLY A 215 8.93 28.93 6.91
CA GLY A 215 7.99 28.95 8.03
C GLY A 215 8.27 27.83 9.03
N GLU A 216 8.75 28.20 10.22
CA GLU A 216 8.82 27.32 11.38
C GLU A 216 7.43 26.72 11.69
N GLU A 217 7.18 25.49 11.26
CA GLU A 217 6.28 24.55 11.95
C GLU A 217 7.03 23.24 12.16
N ASP A 218 7.71 23.21 13.31
CA ASP A 218 8.12 22.04 14.09
C ASP A 218 7.16 20.85 13.89
N GLY A 219 7.54 19.90 13.04
CA GLY A 219 6.68 18.80 12.61
C GLY A 219 7.50 17.53 12.42
N GLY A 220 8.10 17.05 13.51
CA GLY A 220 8.83 15.79 13.56
C GLY A 220 8.05 14.64 12.92
N ILE A 221 8.78 13.62 12.45
CA ILE A 221 8.26 12.42 11.76
C ILE A 221 7.07 11.80 12.50
N LEU A 222 7.14 11.85 13.83
CA LEU A 222 6.10 11.39 14.72
C LEU A 222 5.08 12.50 15.03
N THR A 223 4.15 12.74 14.09
CA THR A 223 3.04 13.70 14.31
C THR A 223 2.24 13.31 15.56
N ALA A 224 1.51 14.27 16.15
CA ALA A 224 0.69 13.98 17.33
C ALA A 224 -0.31 12.82 17.10
N ARG A 225 -0.93 12.75 15.92
CA ARG A 225 -1.86 11.66 15.57
C ARG A 225 -1.13 10.33 15.38
N THR A 226 0.00 10.32 14.67
CA THR A 226 0.85 9.12 14.49
C THR A 226 1.33 8.59 15.84
N ARG A 227 1.77 9.48 16.74
CA ARG A 227 2.21 9.17 18.10
C ARG A 227 1.15 8.41 18.89
N ILE A 228 -0.10 8.89 18.87
CA ILE A 228 -1.21 8.23 19.57
C ILE A 228 -1.52 6.86 18.99
N VAL A 229 -1.50 6.68 17.65
CA VAL A 229 -1.77 5.37 17.05
C VAL A 229 -0.65 4.38 17.34
N LEU A 230 0.62 4.83 17.34
CA LEU A 230 1.74 3.99 17.73
C LEU A 230 1.68 3.63 19.22
N LEU A 231 1.30 4.58 20.09
CA LEU A 231 1.07 4.32 21.52
C LEU A 231 0.01 3.23 21.73
N LEU A 232 -1.13 3.33 21.04
CA LEU A 232 -2.18 2.31 21.09
C LEU A 232 -1.70 0.94 20.61
N ALA A 233 -0.90 0.91 19.54
CA ALA A 233 -0.33 -0.31 19.01
C ALA A 233 0.63 -1.00 20.02
N LEU A 234 1.50 -0.22 20.67
CA LEU A 234 2.41 -0.71 21.69
C LEU A 234 1.67 -1.17 22.95
N GLN A 235 0.60 -0.49 23.36
CA GLN A 235 -0.26 -0.93 24.46
C GLN A 235 -0.95 -2.26 24.15
N ASP A 236 -1.54 -2.41 22.95
CA ASP A 236 -2.16 -3.67 22.50
C ASP A 236 -1.13 -4.83 22.47
N LEU A 237 0.10 -4.55 22.03
CA LEU A 237 1.19 -5.55 21.99
C LEU A 237 1.70 -5.88 23.39
N SER A 238 1.81 -4.90 24.28
CA SER A 238 2.19 -5.11 25.68
C SER A 238 1.19 -6.02 26.39
N ASP A 239 -0.11 -5.72 26.27
CA ASP A 239 -1.17 -6.53 26.88
C ASP A 239 -1.10 -7.98 26.36
N GLN A 240 -0.96 -8.15 25.04
CA GLN A 240 -0.79 -9.46 24.42
C GLN A 240 0.47 -10.20 24.90
N ALA A 241 1.62 -9.51 24.96
CA ALA A 241 2.90 -10.09 25.36
C ALA A 241 2.88 -10.53 26.83
N TRP A 242 2.27 -9.74 27.72
CA TRP A 242 2.14 -10.09 29.13
C TRP A 242 1.23 -11.30 29.35
N GLU A 243 0.08 -11.37 28.66
CA GLU A 243 -0.81 -12.52 28.71
C GLU A 243 -0.13 -13.80 28.19
N GLU A 244 0.57 -13.69 27.05
CA GLU A 244 1.25 -14.83 26.42
C GLU A 244 2.47 -15.29 27.24
N ALA A 245 3.25 -14.36 27.81
CA ALA A 245 4.38 -14.69 28.69
C ALA A 245 3.91 -15.41 29.96
N ALA A 246 2.78 -15.00 30.54
CA ALA A 246 2.19 -15.67 31.70
C ALA A 246 1.68 -17.08 31.36
N ALA A 247 1.12 -17.26 30.16
CA ALA A 247 0.60 -18.54 29.71
C ALA A 247 1.72 -19.55 29.36
N LEU A 248 2.79 -19.09 28.69
CA LEU A 248 3.89 -19.94 28.24
C LEU A 248 4.89 -20.30 29.35
N GLY A 249 5.14 -19.41 30.31
CA GLY A 249 6.17 -19.62 31.33
C GLY A 249 7.54 -19.88 30.69
N ASP A 250 8.18 -21.00 31.04
CA ASP A 250 9.49 -21.43 30.49
C ASP A 250 9.35 -22.39 29.29
N GLU A 251 8.14 -22.65 28.81
CA GLU A 251 7.90 -23.64 27.75
C GLU A 251 8.52 -23.16 26.42
N PRO A 252 9.40 -23.94 25.76
CA PRO A 252 9.95 -23.56 24.46
C PRO A 252 8.89 -23.68 23.36
N LEU A 253 8.93 -22.77 22.39
CA LEU A 253 8.00 -22.77 21.25
C LEU A 253 8.56 -23.57 20.07
N PRO A 254 7.72 -24.34 19.36
CA PRO A 254 8.11 -24.91 18.07
C PRO A 254 8.24 -23.81 17.00
N ARG A 255 9.05 -24.05 15.96
CA ARG A 255 9.08 -23.17 14.78
C ARG A 255 7.68 -23.10 14.14
N GLY A 256 7.23 -21.89 13.81
CA GLY A 256 5.91 -21.64 13.25
C GLY A 256 4.78 -21.68 14.28
N ALA A 257 5.09 -21.60 15.58
CA ALA A 257 4.09 -21.32 16.60
C ALA A 257 3.35 -20.01 16.28
N GLY A 258 2.05 -19.97 16.54
CA GLY A 258 1.29 -18.71 16.49
C GLY A 258 1.54 -17.85 17.72
N GLY A 259 0.96 -16.65 17.74
CA GLY A 259 1.13 -15.70 18.84
C GLY A 259 2.27 -14.72 18.60
N LEU A 260 2.46 -13.80 19.54
CA LEU A 260 3.50 -12.77 19.47
C LEU A 260 4.89 -13.40 19.56
N PHE A 261 5.12 -14.28 20.54
CA PHE A 261 6.44 -14.90 20.72
C PHE A 261 6.74 -15.96 19.66
N GLY A 262 5.71 -16.57 19.06
CA GLY A 262 5.86 -17.48 17.93
C GLY A 262 6.24 -16.77 16.62
N ALA A 263 5.94 -15.47 16.50
CA ALA A 263 6.27 -14.65 15.35
C ALA A 263 7.65 -13.97 15.44
N LEU A 264 8.36 -14.11 16.56
CA LEU A 264 9.73 -13.60 16.73
C LEU A 264 10.77 -14.50 16.03
N PRO A 265 12.00 -14.00 15.81
CA PRO A 265 13.05 -14.77 15.14
C PRO A 265 13.38 -16.09 15.85
N PRO A 266 13.86 -17.13 15.13
CA PRO A 266 14.11 -18.47 15.68
C PRO A 266 14.99 -18.52 16.93
N VAL A 267 15.95 -17.58 17.07
CA VAL A 267 16.86 -17.47 18.23
C VAL A 267 16.11 -17.24 19.56
N THR A 268 14.89 -16.71 19.50
CA THR A 268 14.06 -16.38 20.67
C THR A 268 13.16 -17.53 21.13
N LEU A 269 12.93 -18.55 20.29
CA LEU A 269 11.88 -19.55 20.54
C LEU A 269 12.15 -20.44 21.77
N ARG A 270 13.40 -20.51 22.23
CA ARG A 270 13.82 -21.30 23.40
C ARG A 270 14.03 -20.47 24.66
N GLN A 271 13.76 -19.16 24.61
CA GLN A 271 13.94 -18.27 25.75
C GLN A 271 12.88 -18.52 26.82
N ASP A 272 13.24 -18.21 28.06
CA ASP A 272 12.46 -18.54 29.26
C ASP A 272 11.41 -17.46 29.61
N ALA A 273 10.70 -17.67 30.73
CA ALA A 273 9.70 -16.72 31.21
C ALA A 273 10.30 -15.33 31.49
N THR A 274 11.54 -15.29 31.97
CA THR A 274 12.21 -14.04 32.35
C THR A 274 12.47 -13.19 31.12
N TRP A 275 13.05 -13.80 30.08
CA TRP A 275 13.29 -13.14 28.80
C TRP A 275 11.99 -12.63 28.17
N ARG A 276 10.91 -13.44 28.19
CA ARG A 276 9.60 -13.05 27.65
C ARG A 276 9.01 -11.86 28.38
N ARG A 277 9.18 -11.77 29.70
CA ARG A 277 8.77 -10.60 30.49
C ARG A 277 9.60 -9.36 30.18
N HIS A 278 10.90 -9.53 29.94
CA HIS A 278 11.73 -8.42 29.46
C HIS A 278 11.26 -7.90 28.10
N MET A 279 10.96 -8.79 27.16
CA MET A 279 10.38 -8.41 25.87
C MET A 279 8.98 -7.77 26.01
N ALA A 280 8.11 -8.30 26.88
CA ALA A 280 6.82 -7.67 27.14
C ALA A 280 6.98 -6.25 27.70
N ARG A 281 7.99 -6.03 28.55
CA ARG A 281 8.33 -4.73 29.12
C ARG A 281 8.87 -3.73 28.10
N THR A 282 9.54 -4.15 27.02
CA THR A 282 10.03 -3.18 26.02
C THR A 282 8.87 -2.43 25.35
N PHE A 283 7.71 -3.07 25.15
CA PHE A 283 6.50 -2.39 24.69
C PHE A 283 6.00 -1.33 25.69
N ASP A 284 6.06 -1.63 27.00
CA ASP A 284 5.72 -0.66 28.05
C ASP A 284 6.69 0.51 28.10
N ASP A 285 7.98 0.24 28.02
CA ASP A 285 9.04 1.24 28.05
C ASP A 285 8.88 2.22 26.86
N LEU A 286 8.62 1.71 25.65
CA LEU A 286 8.35 2.54 24.47
C LEU A 286 7.02 3.31 24.57
N ALA A 287 5.95 2.66 25.07
CA ALA A 287 4.67 3.33 25.28
C ALA A 287 4.78 4.48 26.30
N ALA A 288 5.58 4.31 27.35
CA ALA A 288 5.86 5.35 28.33
C ALA A 288 6.63 6.52 27.70
N ASP A 289 7.63 6.24 26.86
CA ASP A 289 8.36 7.28 26.14
C ASP A 289 7.47 8.09 25.21
N LEU A 290 6.59 7.43 24.44
CA LEU A 290 5.62 8.12 23.58
C LEU A 290 4.64 9.01 24.36
N SER A 291 4.33 8.64 25.59
CA SER A 291 3.45 9.40 26.49
C SER A 291 4.18 10.56 27.19
N SER A 292 5.50 10.63 27.06
CA SER A 292 6.37 11.65 27.65
C SER A 292 6.89 12.62 26.59
N GLU A 293 7.51 13.71 27.05
CA GLU A 293 8.25 14.66 26.19
C GLU A 293 9.68 14.18 25.89
N ALA A 294 10.06 12.95 26.29
CA ALA A 294 11.38 12.40 26.01
C ALA A 294 11.58 12.15 24.51
N GLU A 295 12.85 12.17 24.10
CA GLU A 295 13.28 11.70 22.80
C GLU A 295 12.89 10.21 22.64
N PHE A 296 12.30 9.90 21.49
CA PHE A 296 11.75 8.58 21.22
C PHE A 296 12.71 7.82 20.31
N GLU A 297 13.52 6.96 20.92
CA GLU A 297 14.49 6.12 20.22
C GLU A 297 14.66 4.79 20.97
N PRO A 298 14.69 3.63 20.26
CA PRO A 298 14.97 2.35 20.89
C PRO A 298 16.39 2.31 21.45
N ARG A 299 16.54 1.86 22.71
CA ARG A 299 17.84 1.88 23.42
C ARG A 299 18.55 0.54 23.47
N CYS A 300 17.90 -0.51 22.97
CA CYS A 300 18.43 -1.87 22.86
C CYS A 300 17.69 -2.65 21.76
N THR A 301 18.24 -3.79 21.34
CA THR A 301 17.70 -4.64 20.27
C THR A 301 16.26 -5.11 20.55
N GLY A 302 15.92 -5.35 21.82
CA GLY A 302 14.57 -5.71 22.23
C GLY A 302 13.56 -4.57 22.08
N GLU A 303 13.99 -3.31 22.27
CA GLU A 303 13.17 -2.12 21.99
C GLU A 303 13.03 -1.90 20.49
N GLU A 304 14.10 -2.10 19.71
CA GLU A 304 14.08 -2.01 18.25
C GLU A 304 13.07 -3.02 17.64
N MET A 305 13.15 -4.29 18.03
CA MET A 305 12.20 -5.33 17.63
C MET A 305 10.76 -4.96 18.06
N ALA A 306 10.58 -4.45 19.28
CA ALA A 306 9.27 -4.02 19.75
C ALA A 306 8.70 -2.85 18.94
N LEU A 307 9.53 -1.91 18.51
CA LEU A 307 9.14 -0.79 17.67
C LEU A 307 8.73 -1.26 16.27
N HIS A 308 9.48 -2.19 15.66
CA HIS A 308 9.10 -2.80 14.38
C HIS A 308 7.71 -3.44 14.45
N LEU A 309 7.46 -4.23 15.48
CA LEU A 309 6.15 -4.83 15.73
C LEU A 309 5.07 -3.76 16.00
N GLY A 310 5.42 -2.70 16.73
CA GLY A 310 4.57 -1.54 17.01
C GLY A 310 4.11 -0.83 15.74
N ILE A 311 5.03 -0.51 14.84
CA ILE A 311 4.73 0.12 13.54
C ILE A 311 3.87 -0.81 12.68
N ALA A 312 4.20 -2.11 12.61
CA ALA A 312 3.40 -3.09 11.87
C ALA A 312 1.96 -3.19 12.42
N ARG A 313 1.79 -3.19 13.75
CA ARG A 313 0.48 -3.17 14.41
C ARG A 313 -0.26 -1.85 14.17
N ALA A 314 0.43 -0.71 14.20
CA ALA A 314 -0.16 0.59 13.94
C ALA A 314 -0.65 0.75 12.48
N ARG A 315 0.12 0.22 11.51
CA ARG A 315 -0.31 0.05 10.11
C ARG A 315 -1.60 -0.77 10.02
N HIS A 316 -1.63 -1.91 10.71
CA HIS A 316 -2.82 -2.77 10.76
C HIS A 316 -4.04 -2.05 11.36
N LEU A 317 -3.88 -1.28 12.45
CA LEU A 317 -4.95 -0.50 13.05
C LEU A 317 -5.49 0.57 12.09
N THR A 318 -4.59 1.30 11.43
CA THR A 318 -4.95 2.36 10.46
C THR A 318 -5.74 1.79 9.28
N HIS A 319 -5.34 0.62 8.78
CA HIS A 319 -5.98 -0.01 7.62
C HIS A 319 -7.29 -0.72 7.98
N ASN A 320 -7.28 -1.53 9.04
CA ASN A 320 -8.37 -2.47 9.33
C ASN A 320 -9.33 -1.98 10.43
N GLN A 321 -8.94 -0.99 11.22
CA GLN A 321 -9.75 -0.43 12.31
C GLN A 321 -9.86 1.10 12.24
N PRO A 322 -10.23 1.69 11.07
CA PRO A 322 -10.17 3.14 10.86
C PRO A 322 -11.09 3.93 11.79
N ARG A 323 -12.20 3.33 12.28
CA ARG A 323 -13.06 3.96 13.29
C ARG A 323 -12.34 4.13 14.62
N ARG A 324 -11.66 3.08 15.09
CA ARG A 324 -10.88 3.12 16.34
C ARG A 324 -9.80 4.20 16.24
N VAL A 325 -9.06 4.23 15.12
CA VAL A 325 -8.04 5.26 14.88
C VAL A 325 -8.62 6.66 14.89
N ARG A 326 -9.70 6.90 14.12
CA ARG A 326 -10.38 8.22 14.08
C ARG A 326 -10.82 8.67 15.47
N ASP A 327 -11.46 7.79 16.23
CA ASP A 327 -11.96 8.12 17.57
C ASP A 327 -10.79 8.42 18.54
N SER A 328 -9.64 7.78 18.37
CA SER A 328 -8.44 8.05 19.17
C SER A 328 -7.73 9.36 18.86
N VAL A 329 -7.86 9.89 17.64
CA VAL A 329 -7.17 11.11 17.19
C VAL A 329 -8.10 12.32 17.00
N GLU A 330 -9.38 12.18 17.33
CA GLU A 330 -10.46 13.14 17.03
C GLU A 330 -10.14 14.58 17.47
N ASN A 331 -9.46 14.75 18.61
CA ASN A 331 -9.15 16.06 19.21
C ASN A 331 -7.76 16.59 18.87
N LEU A 332 -7.01 15.91 17.99
CA LEU A 332 -5.66 16.30 17.61
C LEU A 332 -5.67 17.01 16.25
N PRO A 333 -4.76 17.98 16.02
CA PRO A 333 -4.63 18.61 14.72
C PRO A 333 -4.26 17.59 13.64
N GLU A 334 -4.79 17.79 12.43
CA GLU A 334 -4.37 17.04 11.25
C GLU A 334 -3.02 17.53 10.77
N HIS A 335 -2.17 16.59 10.38
CA HIS A 335 -0.90 16.88 9.74
C HIS A 335 -0.73 16.02 8.49
N ARG A 336 -0.09 16.59 7.47
CA ARG A 336 0.08 15.94 6.16
C ARG A 336 0.87 14.62 6.21
N ARG A 337 1.72 14.46 7.24
CA ARG A 337 2.51 13.25 7.54
C ARG A 337 1.82 12.27 8.49
N ASP A 338 0.54 12.47 8.81
CA ASP A 338 -0.18 11.55 9.68
C ASP A 338 -0.18 10.12 9.10
N PHE A 339 0.22 9.17 9.93
CA PHE A 339 0.28 7.74 9.61
C PHE A 339 1.20 7.38 8.45
N ASP A 340 2.27 8.17 8.25
CA ASP A 340 3.36 7.80 7.37
C ASP A 340 4.28 6.78 8.05
N TRP A 341 3.81 5.53 8.08
CA TRP A 341 4.50 4.42 8.73
C TRP A 341 5.79 4.00 8.02
N GLU A 342 5.96 4.35 6.75
CA GLU A 342 7.21 4.13 6.02
C GLU A 342 8.26 5.14 6.48
N ALA A 343 7.93 6.44 6.48
CA ALA A 343 8.80 7.46 7.05
C ALA A 343 9.14 7.20 8.53
N CYS A 344 8.20 6.65 9.31
CA CYS A 344 8.47 6.21 10.68
C CYS A 344 9.47 5.03 10.73
N SER A 345 9.40 4.09 9.78
CA SER A 345 10.37 2.99 9.70
C SER A 345 11.76 3.50 9.33
N ASP A 346 11.85 4.44 8.40
CA ASP A 346 13.15 4.92 7.92
C ASP A 346 13.88 5.83 8.92
N LEU A 347 13.12 6.52 9.78
CA LEU A 347 13.67 7.63 10.57
C LEU A 347 13.62 7.42 12.09
N LEU A 348 12.92 6.41 12.60
CA LEU A 348 12.93 6.06 14.04
C LEU A 348 13.97 5.00 14.39
N PHE A 349 14.73 4.54 13.41
CA PHE A 349 15.73 3.50 13.55
C PHE A 349 17.07 4.00 13.03
N GLN A 350 18.17 3.65 13.70
CA GLN A 350 19.51 3.90 13.18
C GLN A 350 19.87 2.90 12.07
N ASP A 351 19.45 1.64 12.23
CA ASP A 351 19.57 0.55 11.28
C ASP A 351 18.39 -0.44 11.44
N HIS A 352 18.39 -1.51 10.63
CA HIS A 352 17.36 -2.55 10.66
C HIS A 352 17.97 -3.93 10.87
N ASP A 353 19.12 -4.00 11.54
CA ASP A 353 19.92 -5.22 11.60
C ASP A 353 19.21 -6.34 12.36
N VAL A 354 18.34 -6.00 13.32
CA VAL A 354 17.53 -7.00 14.04
C VAL A 354 16.63 -7.82 13.11
N LEU A 355 16.23 -7.27 11.96
CA LEU A 355 15.40 -7.97 10.98
C LEU A 355 16.18 -9.06 10.22
N MET A 356 17.51 -9.01 10.20
CA MET A 356 18.35 -10.06 9.61
C MET A 356 18.14 -11.41 10.28
N LEU A 357 17.72 -11.44 11.56
CA LEU A 357 17.46 -12.67 12.31
C LEU A 357 16.29 -13.51 11.74
N PHE A 358 15.47 -12.94 10.84
CA PHE A 358 14.43 -13.68 10.13
C PHE A 358 14.93 -14.37 8.85
N ASP A 359 16.10 -13.99 8.33
CA ASP A 359 16.66 -14.57 7.12
C ASP A 359 17.39 -15.89 7.45
N ASN A 360 16.79 -17.01 7.03
CA ASN A 360 17.38 -18.34 7.21
C ASN A 360 18.76 -18.50 6.52
N SER A 361 19.09 -17.65 5.55
CA SER A 361 20.40 -17.67 4.90
C SER A 361 21.51 -17.04 5.75
N LEU A 362 21.14 -16.29 6.79
CA LEU A 362 22.02 -15.64 7.76
C LEU A 362 22.02 -16.35 9.12
N ASP A 363 21.57 -17.60 9.19
CA ASP A 363 21.56 -18.40 10.43
C ASP A 363 22.96 -18.43 11.08
N GLY A 364 23.05 -18.03 12.35
CA GLY A 364 24.31 -17.86 13.08
C GLY A 364 24.88 -16.44 13.10
N ILE A 365 24.22 -15.46 12.45
CA ILE A 365 24.63 -14.03 12.52
C ILE A 365 24.55 -13.45 13.93
N GLU A 366 23.76 -14.06 14.81
CA GLU A 366 23.68 -13.70 16.22
C GLU A 366 24.96 -13.99 17.01
N ASP A 367 25.84 -14.87 16.48
CA ASP A 367 27.15 -15.14 17.07
C ASP A 367 28.11 -13.98 16.74
N GLY A 368 28.39 -13.15 17.74
CA GLY A 368 29.31 -12.00 17.63
C GLY A 368 30.76 -12.37 17.30
N ASP A 369 31.14 -13.64 17.48
CA ASP A 369 32.46 -14.15 17.07
C ASP A 369 32.48 -14.60 15.59
N SER A 370 31.34 -14.59 14.90
CA SER A 370 31.26 -14.94 13.49
C SER A 370 31.88 -13.88 12.58
N GLN A 371 32.54 -14.31 11.50
CA GLN A 371 33.14 -13.38 10.54
C GLN A 371 32.12 -12.47 9.86
N VAL A 372 30.88 -12.94 9.71
CA VAL A 372 29.80 -12.18 9.07
C VAL A 372 29.32 -11.08 10.02
N SER A 373 29.08 -11.38 11.29
CA SER A 373 28.70 -10.39 12.30
C SER A 373 29.77 -9.29 12.44
N GLN A 374 31.05 -9.67 12.56
CA GLN A 374 32.16 -8.71 12.66
C GLN A 374 32.36 -7.86 11.40
N ALA A 375 32.09 -8.41 10.22
CA ALA A 375 32.21 -7.68 8.96
C ALA A 375 31.07 -6.66 8.77
N LEU A 376 29.87 -6.97 9.26
CA LEU A 376 28.71 -6.08 9.20
C LEU A 376 28.65 -5.08 10.36
N GLY A 377 29.37 -5.33 11.45
CA GLY A 377 29.40 -4.45 12.61
C GLY A 377 28.16 -4.55 13.51
N VAL A 378 27.36 -5.59 13.34
CA VAL A 378 26.14 -5.83 14.12
C VAL A 378 26.50 -6.17 15.57
N ILE A 379 25.70 -5.67 16.53
CA ILE A 379 25.90 -5.90 17.96
C ILE A 379 24.60 -6.41 18.61
N ASN A 380 24.73 -7.14 19.72
CA ASN A 380 23.61 -7.56 20.59
C ASN A 380 22.49 -8.39 19.90
N LEU A 381 22.78 -9.07 18.79
CA LEU A 381 21.79 -9.88 18.07
C LEU A 381 21.47 -11.22 18.75
N ALA A 382 22.36 -11.72 19.63
CA ALA A 382 22.06 -12.89 20.44
C ALA A 382 20.95 -12.61 21.44
N ALA A 383 19.97 -13.52 21.55
CA ALA A 383 18.76 -13.27 22.32
C ALA A 383 19.03 -12.84 23.78
N GLN A 384 20.08 -13.37 24.42
CA GLN A 384 20.42 -12.99 25.80
C GLN A 384 20.90 -11.54 25.95
N ASP A 385 21.40 -10.93 24.88
CA ASP A 385 21.98 -9.58 24.86
C ASP A 385 20.95 -8.53 24.40
N TRP A 386 19.73 -8.95 23.99
CA TRP A 386 18.72 -8.05 23.42
C TRP A 386 18.31 -6.89 24.32
N PHE A 387 18.49 -7.02 25.64
CA PHE A 387 18.09 -6.01 26.61
C PHE A 387 19.27 -5.19 27.14
N ASP A 388 20.48 -5.45 26.63
CA ASP A 388 21.65 -4.63 26.92
C ASP A 388 21.58 -3.34 26.10
N ALA A 389 21.86 -2.22 26.77
CA ALA A 389 21.77 -0.91 26.15
C ALA A 389 22.84 -0.74 25.07
N PHE A 390 22.47 -0.16 23.93
CA PHE A 390 23.40 0.24 22.88
C PHE A 390 24.39 1.30 23.40
N ASP A 391 23.87 2.27 24.15
CA ASP A 391 24.65 3.27 24.88
C ASP A 391 24.41 3.12 26.40
N PRO A 392 25.44 2.78 27.21
CA PRO A 392 25.33 2.70 28.66
C PRO A 392 24.83 3.98 29.33
N GLU A 393 25.06 5.17 28.74
CA GLU A 393 24.60 6.45 29.30
C GLU A 393 23.09 6.63 29.15
N GLN A 394 22.48 5.94 28.17
CA GLN A 394 21.03 5.99 27.90
C GLN A 394 20.28 4.78 28.47
N ALA A 395 20.97 3.88 29.18
CA ALA A 395 20.39 2.67 29.72
C ALA A 395 19.15 2.95 30.61
N ARG A 396 18.11 2.16 30.41
CA ARG A 396 16.90 2.21 31.23
C ARG A 396 17.22 1.87 32.69
N ASP A 397 16.53 2.50 33.64
CA ASP A 397 16.68 2.18 35.06
C ASP A 397 16.40 0.69 35.31
N PRO A 398 17.38 -0.10 35.80
CA PRO A 398 17.19 -1.53 36.06
C PRO A 398 16.15 -1.80 37.16
N ALA A 399 15.85 -0.83 38.03
CA ALA A 399 14.90 -0.97 39.14
C ALA A 399 13.43 -0.70 38.77
N ARG A 400 13.10 -0.46 37.49
CA ARG A 400 11.75 -0.11 37.03
C ARG A 400 10.68 -1.22 37.15
N GLY A 401 11.08 -2.44 37.50
CA GLY A 401 10.17 -3.55 37.79
C GLY A 401 9.42 -4.11 36.58
N PHE A 402 8.33 -4.84 36.85
CA PHE A 402 7.40 -5.44 35.89
C PHE A 402 5.94 -5.10 36.29
N ARG A 403 4.97 -5.15 35.36
CA ARG A 403 3.54 -4.77 35.61
C ARG A 403 2.89 -5.53 36.78
N HIS A 404 3.35 -6.74 37.07
CA HIS A 404 2.87 -7.57 38.16
C HIS A 404 4.06 -8.21 38.87
N GLU A 405 4.42 -7.67 40.05
CA GLU A 405 5.17 -8.40 41.08
C GLU A 405 4.22 -9.03 42.10
#